data_AF-A0A5C6EMS2-F1
#
_entry.id   AF-A0A5C6EMS2-F1
#
_cell.length_a   1.000
_cell.length_b   1.000
_cell.length_c   1.000
_cell.angle_alpha   90.00
_cell.angle_beta   90.00
_cell.angle_gamma   90.00
#
_symmetry.space_group_name_H-M   'P 1'
#
loop_
_entity.id
_entity.type
_entity.pdbx_description
1 polymer ?
#
loop_
_entity_poly.entity_id
_entity_poly.type
_entity_poly.pdbx_seq_one_letter_code
_entity_poly.pdbx_strand_id
1 'polypeptide(L)'
;MRLSRFMFICAAASAIGAQAIGNAAELTTILNNGSSTNRVDVMFIGDGYTSTELGTTYTSHIDQAISYFFDTKDPFPRYKNFFNFHRVDVVSNESGADDPVNGITRDTALNATYNTNGIDRLLYFNTGIANAEVNSAIAGTGVDVDMRIGVVNSTKYGGGGGQWAVYAGGNASALEVAVHEVGHSFARLADEYFSPGTYTGSEPGEANVTADPALGKWDRWLGYTDPDNPSIGEIGYYEGGKYVENGIYRPSNNSLMRSLNRPLDAVGREAFIEKIYAEVDPLDAWTDTAATLSMFDDVWVDVIDESVINVQWLIDGIDSGMQGSMLDIAALGLADGNYTLTAKAYDNLLDSSFTGNTLDWWRLDDAPLTQSVSWNLSVVAVPEPGSFAFLVIGLTVPIAIRRRRR
;
A
#
# COMPACT_ATOMS: atom_id res chain seq x y z
N MET A 1 -24.10 -80.40 -34.49
CA MET A 1 -23.44 -79.64 -35.56
C MET A 1 -23.96 -78.20 -35.51
N ARG A 2 -23.07 -77.27 -35.17
CA ARG A 2 -23.06 -75.81 -35.41
C ARG A 2 -24.19 -74.90 -34.90
N LEU A 3 -23.71 -73.96 -34.06
CA LEU A 3 -24.00 -72.52 -33.88
C LEU A 3 -25.45 -72.05 -33.77
N SER A 4 -25.75 -71.33 -32.68
CA SER A 4 -26.02 -69.87 -32.69
C SER A 4 -26.31 -69.32 -31.27
N ARG A 5 -25.65 -68.19 -30.95
CA ARG A 5 -25.99 -67.08 -30.01
C ARG A 5 -26.55 -67.39 -28.60
N PHE A 6 -25.96 -66.80 -27.56
CA PHE A 6 -26.59 -65.73 -26.76
C PHE A 6 -25.59 -65.06 -25.80
N MET A 7 -25.88 -63.78 -25.56
CA MET A 7 -25.20 -62.76 -24.76
C MET A 7 -25.37 -62.97 -23.25
N PHE A 8 -24.38 -62.63 -22.43
CA PHE A 8 -24.60 -62.30 -21.01
C PHE A 8 -23.70 -61.15 -20.56
N ILE A 9 -24.36 -60.14 -20.02
CA ILE A 9 -23.82 -58.94 -19.37
C ILE A 9 -23.37 -59.35 -17.95
N CYS A 10 -22.15 -58.99 -17.55
CA CYS A 10 -21.73 -59.01 -16.16
C CYS A 10 -21.47 -57.57 -15.69
N ALA A 11 -22.29 -57.12 -14.74
CA ALA A 11 -22.09 -55.90 -13.98
C ALA A 11 -20.94 -56.09 -12.98
N ALA A 12 -20.01 -55.14 -12.92
CA ALA A 12 -19.01 -55.04 -11.86
C ALA A 12 -19.34 -53.81 -11.00
N ALA A 13 -19.70 -54.07 -9.74
CA ALA A 13 -19.90 -53.04 -8.73
C ALA A 13 -18.55 -52.38 -8.39
N SER A 14 -18.48 -51.05 -8.50
CA SER A 14 -17.34 -50.27 -8.03
C SER A 14 -17.69 -49.65 -6.69
N ALA A 15 -16.85 -49.94 -5.68
CA ALA A 15 -16.95 -49.36 -4.35
C ALA A 15 -16.63 -47.84 -4.42
N ILE A 16 -17.52 -47.02 -3.89
CA ILE A 16 -17.32 -45.58 -3.74
C ILE A 16 -16.53 -45.36 -2.45
N GLY A 17 -15.26 -44.97 -2.58
CA GLY A 17 -14.54 -44.30 -1.51
C GLY A 17 -14.89 -42.81 -1.58
N ALA A 18 -15.56 -42.29 -0.55
CA ALA A 18 -15.76 -40.86 -0.40
C ALA A 18 -14.40 -40.22 -0.03
N GLN A 19 -13.80 -39.50 -0.96
CA GLN A 19 -12.79 -38.50 -0.63
C GLN A 19 -13.54 -37.27 -0.14
N ALA A 20 -13.25 -36.82 1.08
CA ALA A 20 -13.62 -35.48 1.51
C ALA A 20 -12.81 -34.51 0.64
N ILE A 21 -13.48 -33.87 -0.31
CA ILE A 21 -12.92 -32.70 -0.99
C ILE A 21 -12.99 -31.59 0.05
N GLY A 22 -11.86 -31.29 0.69
CA GLY A 22 -11.73 -30.03 1.41
C GLY A 22 -12.05 -28.91 0.41
N ASN A 23 -13.01 -28.06 0.72
CA ASN A 23 -13.25 -26.88 -0.11
C ASN A 23 -11.93 -26.10 -0.16
N ALA A 24 -11.42 -25.86 -1.37
CA ALA A 24 -10.26 -25.00 -1.56
C ALA A 24 -10.54 -23.65 -0.89
N ALA A 25 -9.53 -23.08 -0.22
CA ALA A 25 -9.69 -21.78 0.41
C ALA A 25 -10.10 -20.74 -0.65
N GLU A 26 -11.18 -20.01 -0.35
CA GLU A 26 -11.77 -19.06 -1.30
C GLU A 26 -11.16 -17.68 -1.10
N LEU A 27 -10.58 -17.13 -2.17
CA LEU A 27 -10.10 -15.74 -2.19
C LEU A 27 -11.28 -14.78 -2.38
N THR A 28 -11.45 -13.84 -1.45
CA THR A 28 -12.38 -12.72 -1.59
C THR A 28 -11.60 -11.41 -1.62
N THR A 29 -11.86 -10.57 -2.62
CA THR A 29 -11.36 -9.18 -2.64
C THR A 29 -12.38 -8.28 -1.97
N ILE A 30 -11.97 -7.65 -0.87
CA ILE A 30 -12.78 -6.74 -0.06
C ILE A 30 -12.77 -5.34 -0.67
N LEU A 31 -11.60 -4.89 -1.14
CA LEU A 31 -11.41 -3.62 -1.82
C LEU A 31 -10.34 -3.77 -2.91
N ASN A 32 -10.59 -3.14 -4.05
CA ASN A 32 -9.65 -3.06 -5.14
C ASN A 32 -9.58 -1.59 -5.59
N ASN A 33 -8.46 -0.94 -5.30
CA ASN A 33 -8.16 0.44 -5.68
C ASN A 33 -7.24 0.55 -6.90
N GLY A 34 -6.76 -0.57 -7.46
CA GLY A 34 -5.85 -0.57 -8.59
C GLY A 34 -5.13 -1.90 -8.78
N SER A 35 -4.21 -1.92 -9.75
CA SER A 35 -3.37 -3.09 -10.02
C SER A 35 -2.52 -3.45 -8.81
N SER A 36 -2.42 -4.74 -8.48
CA SER A 36 -1.49 -5.29 -7.49
C SER A 36 -0.02 -4.96 -7.77
N THR A 37 0.32 -4.58 -9.00
CA THR A 37 1.67 -4.11 -9.34
C THR A 37 1.97 -2.69 -8.84
N ASN A 38 0.96 -1.96 -8.35
CA ASN A 38 1.10 -0.58 -7.89
C ASN A 38 0.23 -0.29 -6.66
N ARG A 39 -0.06 -1.30 -5.84
CA ARG A 39 -0.84 -1.20 -4.60
C ARG A 39 -0.22 -2.14 -3.59
N VAL A 40 -0.25 -1.76 -2.32
CA VAL A 40 0.05 -2.69 -1.23
C VAL A 40 -1.14 -3.66 -1.11
N ASP A 41 -0.97 -4.92 -1.52
CA ASP A 41 -2.02 -5.92 -1.32
C ASP A 41 -1.96 -6.47 0.11
N VAL A 42 -2.99 -6.16 0.89
CA VAL A 42 -3.16 -6.69 2.24
C VAL A 42 -3.94 -7.99 2.19
N MET A 43 -3.33 -9.06 2.68
CA MET A 43 -3.94 -10.39 2.76
C MET A 43 -4.32 -10.74 4.19
N PHE A 44 -5.62 -10.91 4.41
CA PHE A 44 -6.16 -11.48 5.64
C PHE A 44 -6.31 -13.00 5.55
N ILE A 45 -5.97 -13.70 6.63
CA ILE A 45 -6.32 -15.12 6.83
C ILE A 45 -6.82 -15.35 8.25
N GLY A 46 -7.82 -16.22 8.39
CA GLY A 46 -8.45 -16.54 9.66
C GLY A 46 -8.11 -17.94 10.17
N ASP A 47 -8.03 -18.10 11.49
CA ASP A 47 -8.10 -19.42 12.13
C ASP A 47 -9.09 -19.45 13.30
N GLY A 48 -9.67 -20.61 13.57
CA GLY A 48 -10.68 -20.76 14.61
C GLY A 48 -12.07 -20.26 14.20
N TYR A 49 -12.32 -20.09 12.90
CA TYR A 49 -13.65 -19.73 12.39
C TYR A 49 -14.28 -20.93 11.71
N THR A 50 -15.40 -21.38 12.25
CA THR A 50 -16.22 -22.42 11.61
C THR A 50 -16.91 -21.88 10.35
N SER A 51 -17.45 -22.77 9.52
CA SER A 51 -18.16 -22.38 8.29
C SER A 51 -19.31 -21.39 8.53
N THR A 52 -19.95 -21.43 9.71
CA THR A 52 -21.02 -20.49 10.09
C THR A 52 -20.52 -19.14 10.58
N GLU A 53 -19.25 -19.04 10.98
CA GLU A 53 -18.62 -17.83 11.50
C GLU A 53 -17.86 -17.04 10.41
N LEU A 54 -17.47 -17.68 9.30
CA LEU A 54 -16.75 -17.02 8.20
C LEU A 54 -17.52 -15.83 7.62
N GLY A 55 -18.81 -16.01 7.32
CA GLY A 55 -19.66 -14.95 6.77
C GLY A 55 -20.09 -13.88 7.79
N THR A 56 -19.83 -14.08 9.09
CA THR A 56 -20.32 -13.22 10.17
C THR A 56 -19.15 -12.69 11.01
N THR A 57 -18.69 -13.45 11.99
CA THR A 57 -17.65 -13.06 12.95
C THR A 57 -16.32 -12.74 12.25
N TYR A 58 -15.87 -13.58 11.32
CA TYR A 58 -14.59 -13.37 10.62
C TYR A 58 -14.62 -12.10 9.77
N THR A 59 -15.65 -11.94 8.93
CA THR A 59 -15.90 -10.70 8.16
C THR A 59 -15.91 -9.48 9.09
N SER A 60 -16.65 -9.55 10.21
CA SER A 60 -16.74 -8.43 11.15
C SER A 60 -15.40 -8.08 11.79
N HIS A 61 -14.55 -9.06 12.13
CA HIS A 61 -13.23 -8.78 12.70
C HIS A 61 -12.28 -8.13 11.67
N ILE A 62 -12.37 -8.53 10.40
CA ILE A 62 -11.59 -7.91 9.32
C ILE A 62 -12.08 -6.49 9.04
N ASP A 63 -13.38 -6.29 8.87
CA ASP A 63 -13.95 -4.97 8.56
C ASP A 63 -13.65 -3.95 9.67
N GLN A 64 -13.69 -4.39 10.93
CA GLN A 64 -13.29 -3.57 12.07
C GLN A 64 -11.80 -3.23 12.04
N ALA A 65 -10.93 -4.18 11.69
CA ALA A 65 -9.50 -3.90 11.53
C ALA A 65 -9.26 -2.91 10.39
N ILE A 66 -9.79 -3.16 9.19
CA ILE A 66 -9.64 -2.23 8.05
C ILE A 66 -10.12 -0.83 8.43
N SER A 67 -11.34 -0.70 8.97
CA SER A 67 -11.87 0.61 9.39
C SER A 67 -10.95 1.27 10.42
N TYR A 68 -10.47 0.51 11.39
CA TYR A 68 -9.61 1.05 12.45
C TYR A 68 -8.27 1.59 11.94
N PHE A 69 -7.61 0.87 11.03
CA PHE A 69 -6.37 1.34 10.41
C PHE A 69 -6.62 2.67 9.69
N PHE A 70 -7.59 2.69 8.77
CA PHE A 70 -7.81 3.83 7.86
C PHE A 70 -8.61 4.99 8.44
N ASP A 71 -9.23 4.83 9.62
CA ASP A 71 -9.95 5.91 10.28
C ASP A 71 -9.16 6.52 11.45
N THR A 72 -8.17 5.80 12.02
CA THR A 72 -7.60 6.20 13.32
C THR A 72 -6.07 6.13 13.44
N LYS A 73 -5.35 5.53 12.48
CA LYS A 73 -3.90 5.29 12.64
C LYS A 73 -3.10 5.86 11.48
N ASP A 74 -2.50 7.03 11.68
CA ASP A 74 -1.55 7.56 10.71
C ASP A 74 -0.37 6.58 10.52
N PRO A 75 0.08 6.36 9.27
CA PRO A 75 -0.27 7.14 8.08
C PRO A 75 -1.44 6.57 7.24
N PHE A 76 -2.06 5.46 7.65
CA PHE A 76 -3.01 4.71 6.83
C PHE A 76 -4.17 5.56 6.25
N PRO A 77 -4.87 6.44 7.02
CA PRO A 77 -5.98 7.23 6.49
C PRO A 77 -5.65 8.00 5.22
N ARG A 78 -4.43 8.56 5.14
CA ARG A 78 -3.95 9.32 3.99
C ARG A 78 -3.77 8.45 2.75
N TYR A 79 -3.29 7.22 2.93
CA TYR A 79 -2.90 6.33 1.83
C TYR A 79 -3.96 5.30 1.49
N LYS A 80 -5.24 5.51 1.83
CA LYS A 80 -6.30 4.49 1.63
C LYS A 80 -6.36 3.93 0.21
N ASN A 81 -6.17 4.79 -0.80
CA ASN A 81 -6.20 4.40 -2.21
C ASN A 81 -4.94 3.62 -2.67
N PHE A 82 -3.91 3.53 -1.83
CA PHE A 82 -2.66 2.83 -2.10
C PHE A 82 -2.72 1.35 -1.75
N PHE A 83 -3.82 0.89 -1.15
CA PHE A 83 -3.99 -0.49 -0.69
C PHE A 83 -5.11 -1.20 -1.43
N ASN A 84 -4.92 -2.50 -1.64
CA ASN A 84 -6.00 -3.45 -1.89
C ASN A 84 -6.20 -4.33 -0.64
N PHE A 85 -7.41 -4.84 -0.46
CA PHE A 85 -7.73 -5.74 0.66
C PHE A 85 -8.29 -7.05 0.14
N HIS A 86 -7.68 -8.13 0.56
CA HIS A 86 -8.09 -9.49 0.24
C HIS A 86 -8.21 -10.32 1.50
N ARG A 87 -9.01 -11.37 1.45
CA ARG A 87 -9.04 -12.40 2.48
C ARG A 87 -9.13 -13.78 1.88
N VAL A 88 -8.61 -14.75 2.61
CA VAL A 88 -8.71 -16.17 2.29
C VAL A 88 -9.53 -16.87 3.36
N ASP A 89 -10.66 -17.43 2.94
CA ASP A 89 -11.61 -18.09 3.82
C ASP A 89 -11.16 -19.54 4.08
N VAL A 90 -10.65 -19.81 5.30
CA VAL A 90 -10.24 -21.15 5.74
C VAL A 90 -11.16 -21.65 6.85
N VAL A 91 -11.81 -22.80 6.63
CA VAL A 91 -12.79 -23.36 7.57
C VAL A 91 -12.09 -24.16 8.66
N SER A 92 -12.23 -23.75 9.93
CA SER A 92 -11.87 -24.56 11.10
C SER A 92 -12.99 -25.51 11.53
N ASN A 93 -12.64 -26.67 12.09
CA ASN A 93 -13.61 -27.61 12.63
C ASN A 93 -14.20 -27.12 13.96
N GLU A 94 -13.38 -26.46 14.78
CA GLU A 94 -13.79 -25.83 16.03
C GLU A 94 -13.55 -24.32 16.02
N SER A 95 -14.44 -23.60 16.70
CA SER A 95 -14.25 -22.19 17.00
C SER A 95 -13.16 -22.05 18.07
N GLY A 96 -12.28 -21.05 18.01
CA GLY A 96 -11.27 -20.80 19.06
C GLY A 96 -9.81 -20.99 18.64
N ALA A 97 -8.96 -21.20 19.63
CA ALA A 97 -7.55 -21.59 19.49
C ALA A 97 -7.13 -22.45 20.68
N ASP A 98 -6.00 -23.14 20.55
CA ASP A 98 -5.38 -23.83 21.67
C ASP A 98 -4.94 -22.84 22.76
N ASP A 99 -5.23 -23.15 24.02
CA ASP A 99 -4.72 -22.44 25.19
C ASP A 99 -4.15 -23.45 26.20
N PRO A 100 -2.88 -23.88 26.02
CA PRO A 100 -2.27 -24.93 26.82
C PRO A 100 -2.17 -24.59 28.32
N VAL A 101 -2.03 -23.31 28.68
CA VAL A 101 -1.95 -22.86 30.08
C VAL A 101 -3.25 -23.18 30.82
N ASN A 102 -4.38 -23.10 30.12
CA ASN A 102 -5.69 -23.42 30.66
C ASN A 102 -6.19 -24.82 30.25
N GLY A 103 -5.34 -25.64 29.61
CA GLY A 103 -5.69 -27.00 29.18
C GLY A 103 -6.76 -27.06 28.08
N ILE A 104 -6.87 -26.01 27.26
CA ILE A 104 -7.82 -25.94 26.13
C ILE A 104 -7.10 -26.37 24.86
N THR A 105 -7.73 -27.28 24.11
CA THR A 105 -7.32 -27.66 22.75
C THR A 105 -8.49 -27.48 21.80
N ARG A 106 -8.24 -27.04 20.56
CA ARG A 106 -9.22 -26.83 19.50
C ARG A 106 -8.67 -27.38 18.17
N ASP A 107 -9.50 -28.11 17.44
CA ASP A 107 -9.22 -28.55 16.08
C ASP A 107 -9.45 -27.41 15.08
N THR A 108 -8.41 -26.59 14.88
CA THR A 108 -8.46 -25.43 13.98
C THR A 108 -7.63 -25.65 12.71
N ALA A 109 -7.96 -24.94 11.64
CA ALA A 109 -7.41 -25.22 10.33
C ALA A 109 -5.91 -24.88 10.22
N LEU A 110 -5.50 -23.80 10.89
CA LEU A 110 -4.12 -23.33 10.88
C LEU A 110 -3.37 -23.69 12.18
N ASN A 111 -3.97 -24.45 13.10
CA ASN A 111 -3.40 -24.82 14.39
C ASN A 111 -2.95 -23.61 15.24
N ALA A 112 -3.82 -22.60 15.38
CA ALA A 112 -3.58 -21.45 16.24
C ALA A 112 -3.43 -21.85 17.72
N THR A 113 -2.39 -21.33 18.37
CA THR A 113 -2.07 -21.65 19.76
C THR A 113 -1.47 -20.47 20.52
N TYR A 114 -1.88 -20.32 21.78
CA TYR A 114 -1.26 -19.43 22.76
C TYR A 114 -0.01 -20.05 23.38
N ASN A 115 0.67 -19.29 24.24
CA ASN A 115 1.84 -19.76 25.00
C ASN A 115 3.01 -20.22 24.11
N THR A 116 3.19 -19.55 22.97
CA THR A 116 4.38 -19.78 22.15
C THR A 116 5.62 -19.20 22.85
N ASN A 117 6.75 -19.92 22.75
CA ASN A 117 8.00 -19.59 23.45
C ASN A 117 7.87 -19.42 24.98
N GLY A 118 6.84 -20.03 25.60
CA GLY A 118 6.59 -19.95 27.04
C GLY A 118 5.99 -18.61 27.51
N ILE A 119 5.49 -17.78 26.58
CA ILE A 119 4.84 -16.51 26.89
C ILE A 119 3.34 -16.62 26.62
N ASP A 120 2.53 -16.63 27.68
CA ASP A 120 1.09 -16.93 27.63
C ASP A 120 0.31 -16.13 26.56
N ARG A 121 0.59 -14.83 26.42
CA ARG A 121 -0.09 -13.94 25.48
C ARG A 121 0.34 -14.08 24.02
N LEU A 122 1.44 -14.77 23.74
CA LEU A 122 1.91 -14.91 22.36
C LEU A 122 1.06 -15.92 21.61
N LEU A 123 0.37 -15.42 20.59
CA LEU A 123 -0.59 -16.14 19.77
C LEU A 123 -0.09 -16.21 18.34
N TYR A 124 0.05 -17.42 17.80
CA TYR A 124 0.40 -17.66 16.41
C TYR A 124 -0.40 -18.82 15.86
N PHE A 125 -0.45 -18.93 14.53
CA PHE A 125 -0.83 -20.13 13.81
C PHE A 125 0.35 -20.70 13.04
N ASN A 126 0.17 -21.87 12.44
CA ASN A 126 1.17 -22.48 11.56
C ASN A 126 1.33 -21.69 10.26
N THR A 127 2.42 -20.93 10.18
CA THR A 127 2.78 -20.10 9.03
C THR A 127 2.92 -20.89 7.72
N GLY A 128 3.39 -22.14 7.78
CA GLY A 128 3.53 -22.99 6.59
C GLY A 128 2.19 -23.35 5.96
N ILE A 129 1.19 -23.67 6.80
CA ILE A 129 -0.19 -23.94 6.34
C ILE A 129 -0.81 -22.64 5.80
N ALA A 130 -0.73 -21.54 6.55
CA ALA A 130 -1.26 -20.25 6.12
C ALA A 130 -0.71 -19.81 4.75
N ASN A 131 0.61 -19.94 4.54
CA ASN A 131 1.23 -19.62 3.27
C ASN A 131 0.76 -20.57 2.14
N ALA A 132 0.56 -21.86 2.42
CA ALA A 132 0.06 -22.80 1.42
C ALA A 132 -1.38 -22.47 0.99
N GLU A 133 -2.25 -22.16 1.94
CA GLU A 133 -3.64 -21.76 1.66
C GLU A 133 -3.69 -20.47 0.84
N VAL A 134 -2.95 -19.43 1.24
CA VAL A 134 -2.87 -18.16 0.50
C VAL A 134 -2.32 -18.38 -0.90
N ASN A 135 -1.20 -19.08 -1.04
CA ASN A 135 -0.59 -19.31 -2.35
C ASN A 135 -1.51 -20.10 -3.29
N SER A 136 -2.27 -21.06 -2.75
CA SER A 136 -3.28 -21.78 -3.52
C SER A 136 -4.42 -20.87 -3.96
N ALA A 137 -4.88 -19.98 -3.06
CA ALA A 137 -6.02 -19.10 -3.31
C ALA A 137 -5.70 -17.97 -4.32
N ILE A 138 -4.46 -17.45 -4.33
CA ILE A 138 -4.03 -16.38 -5.25
C ILE A 138 -3.43 -16.90 -6.57
N ALA A 139 -3.32 -18.22 -6.76
CA ALA A 139 -2.70 -18.79 -7.94
C ALA A 139 -3.41 -18.34 -9.23
N GLY A 140 -2.71 -17.57 -10.07
CA GLY A 140 -3.22 -17.09 -11.36
C GLY A 140 -4.17 -15.89 -11.27
N THR A 141 -4.33 -15.26 -10.10
CA THR A 141 -5.18 -14.07 -9.93
C THR A 141 -4.44 -12.77 -10.26
N GLY A 142 -3.11 -12.77 -10.14
CA GLY A 142 -2.25 -11.59 -10.29
C GLY A 142 -2.05 -10.79 -9.00
N VAL A 143 -2.65 -11.22 -7.87
CA VAL A 143 -2.44 -10.62 -6.54
C VAL A 143 -1.02 -10.93 -6.06
N ASP A 144 -0.32 -9.92 -5.53
CA ASP A 144 1.02 -10.03 -4.96
C ASP A 144 1.03 -9.58 -3.50
N VAL A 145 1.20 -10.49 -2.55
CA VAL A 145 0.90 -10.22 -1.15
C VAL A 145 2.07 -9.57 -0.42
N ASP A 146 1.90 -8.30 -0.06
CA ASP A 146 2.91 -7.47 0.64
C ASP A 146 2.69 -7.43 2.15
N MET A 147 1.44 -7.28 2.59
CA MET A 147 1.09 -7.16 4.01
C MET A 147 0.22 -8.35 4.44
N ARG A 148 0.71 -9.11 5.42
CA ARG A 148 0.10 -10.37 5.86
C ARG A 148 -0.50 -10.23 7.25
N ILE A 149 -1.82 -10.35 7.35
CA ILE A 149 -2.56 -10.18 8.60
C ILE A 149 -3.33 -11.45 8.94
N GLY A 150 -3.05 -11.98 10.13
CA GLY A 150 -3.69 -13.15 10.68
C GLY A 150 -4.67 -12.77 11.78
N VAL A 151 -5.92 -13.24 11.70
CA VAL A 151 -6.88 -13.06 12.80
C VAL A 151 -7.31 -14.41 13.34
N VAL A 152 -7.26 -14.55 14.66
CA VAL A 152 -7.67 -15.78 15.35
C VAL A 152 -8.96 -15.51 16.12
N ASN A 153 -9.93 -16.42 16.02
CA ASN A 153 -11.21 -16.30 16.71
C ASN A 153 -11.07 -16.57 18.22
N SER A 154 -10.58 -15.59 18.97
CA SER A 154 -10.40 -15.70 20.41
C SER A 154 -10.68 -14.38 21.10
N THR A 155 -11.25 -14.46 22.31
CA THR A 155 -11.46 -13.31 23.19
C THR A 155 -10.30 -13.11 24.18
N LYS A 156 -9.42 -14.11 24.33
CA LYS A 156 -8.21 -13.99 25.17
C LYS A 156 -7.23 -13.00 24.53
N TYR A 157 -6.66 -12.11 25.35
CA TYR A 157 -5.68 -11.16 24.85
C TYR A 157 -4.45 -11.89 24.31
N GLY A 158 -4.07 -11.56 23.08
CA GLY A 158 -2.83 -12.03 22.48
C GLY A 158 -2.68 -11.69 21.02
N GLY A 159 -1.45 -11.84 20.57
CA GLY A 159 -0.99 -11.56 19.23
C GLY A 159 0.50 -11.86 19.11
N GLY A 160 1.02 -11.63 17.92
CA GLY A 160 2.45 -11.71 17.65
C GLY A 160 2.78 -11.33 16.21
N GLY A 161 3.91 -10.65 16.04
CA GLY A 161 4.43 -10.19 14.77
C GLY A 161 5.56 -11.08 14.26
N GLY A 162 5.78 -11.02 12.95
CA GLY A 162 6.79 -11.83 12.27
C GLY A 162 6.56 -11.78 10.77
N GLN A 163 6.45 -12.95 10.11
CA GLN A 163 5.96 -12.97 8.72
C GLN A 163 4.47 -12.56 8.65
N TRP A 164 3.70 -12.87 9.69
CA TRP A 164 2.28 -12.55 9.80
C TRP A 164 2.06 -11.69 11.04
N ALA A 165 1.26 -10.63 10.89
CA ALA A 165 0.73 -9.87 12.01
C ALA A 165 -0.49 -10.61 12.58
N VAL A 166 -0.32 -11.38 13.65
CA VAL A 166 -1.38 -12.21 14.22
C VAL A 166 -2.04 -11.53 15.41
N TYR A 167 -3.38 -11.48 15.47
CA TYR A 167 -4.12 -10.94 16.61
C TYR A 167 -5.38 -11.74 16.94
N ALA A 168 -5.79 -11.71 18.21
CA ALA A 168 -7.04 -12.31 18.68
C ALA A 168 -8.23 -11.38 18.36
N GLY A 169 -9.00 -11.68 17.32
CA GLY A 169 -10.02 -10.79 16.75
C GLY A 169 -11.18 -10.45 17.69
N GLY A 170 -11.53 -11.36 18.60
CA GLY A 170 -12.61 -11.15 19.57
C GLY A 170 -12.18 -10.43 20.85
N ASN A 171 -10.92 -10.00 20.97
CA ASN A 171 -10.42 -9.32 22.16
C ASN A 171 -10.70 -7.80 22.10
N ALA A 172 -10.95 -7.17 23.26
CA ALA A 172 -11.21 -5.74 23.33
C ALA A 172 -10.04 -4.85 22.86
N SER A 173 -8.81 -5.35 22.87
CA SER A 173 -7.61 -4.67 22.37
C SER A 173 -7.18 -5.16 20.99
N ALA A 174 -7.98 -6.00 20.32
CA ALA A 174 -7.65 -6.64 19.04
C ALA A 174 -7.11 -5.66 17.99
N LEU A 175 -7.78 -4.52 17.81
CA LEU A 175 -7.48 -3.57 16.74
C LEU A 175 -6.16 -2.82 17.00
N GLU A 176 -5.87 -2.48 18.25
CA GLU A 176 -4.58 -1.90 18.65
C GLU A 176 -3.44 -2.92 18.50
N VAL A 177 -3.67 -4.19 18.88
CA VAL A 177 -2.71 -5.27 18.67
C VAL A 177 -2.45 -5.47 17.17
N ALA A 178 -3.49 -5.52 16.33
CA ALA A 178 -3.34 -5.69 14.89
C ALA A 178 -2.38 -4.67 14.27
N VAL A 179 -2.52 -3.38 14.61
CA VAL A 179 -1.65 -2.31 14.09
C VAL A 179 -0.23 -2.45 14.64
N HIS A 180 -0.07 -2.78 15.92
CA HIS A 180 1.23 -3.05 16.52
C HIS A 180 1.96 -4.22 15.82
N GLU A 181 1.29 -5.35 15.60
CA GLU A 181 1.89 -6.50 14.94
C GLU A 181 2.18 -6.27 13.45
N VAL A 182 1.40 -5.42 12.78
CA VAL A 182 1.71 -4.93 11.43
C VAL A 182 2.97 -4.05 11.45
N GLY A 183 3.22 -3.30 12.54
CA GLY A 183 4.48 -2.58 12.75
C GLY A 183 5.71 -3.49 12.63
N HIS A 184 5.64 -4.70 13.20
CA HIS A 184 6.70 -5.71 13.02
C HIS A 184 6.71 -6.31 11.61
N SER A 185 5.54 -6.72 11.12
CA SER A 185 5.44 -7.60 9.95
C SER A 185 5.59 -6.86 8.62
N PHE A 186 5.23 -5.58 8.58
CA PHE A 186 5.31 -4.72 7.39
C PHE A 186 6.38 -3.63 7.55
N ALA A 187 6.28 -2.80 8.60
CA ALA A 187 7.20 -1.69 8.81
C ALA A 187 8.58 -2.10 9.38
N ARG A 188 8.75 -3.37 9.76
CA ARG A 188 9.98 -3.93 10.34
C ARG A 188 10.49 -3.16 11.57
N LEU A 189 9.55 -2.69 12.38
CA LEU A 189 9.82 -2.03 13.64
C LEU A 189 10.11 -3.06 14.74
N ALA A 190 10.94 -2.68 15.71
CA ALA A 190 11.15 -3.43 16.93
C ALA A 190 10.13 -3.04 17.99
N ASP A 191 9.96 -3.91 18.99
CA ASP A 191 9.29 -3.55 20.23
C ASP A 191 10.10 -2.49 21.01
N GLU A 192 9.40 -1.53 21.58
CA GLU A 192 9.98 -0.44 22.38
C GLU A 192 9.72 -0.60 23.88
N TYR A 193 8.94 -1.62 24.28
CA TYR A 193 8.84 -1.99 25.68
C TYR A 193 10.06 -2.79 26.14
N PHE A 194 10.28 -2.77 27.44
CA PHE A 194 11.46 -3.36 28.06
C PHE A 194 11.17 -3.93 29.44
N SER A 195 12.10 -4.73 29.93
CA SER A 195 12.15 -5.25 31.29
C SER A 195 13.61 -5.17 31.80
N PRO A 196 13.85 -5.32 33.11
CA PRO A 196 15.20 -5.25 33.67
C PRO A 196 16.16 -6.19 32.94
N GLY A 197 17.27 -5.63 32.46
CA GLY A 197 18.25 -6.33 31.64
C GLY A 197 19.19 -5.36 30.93
N THR A 198 20.19 -5.90 30.24
CA THR A 198 21.18 -5.11 29.49
C THR A 198 21.41 -5.75 28.13
N TYR A 199 21.30 -4.95 27.07
CA TYR A 199 21.66 -5.38 25.74
C TYR A 199 23.18 -5.51 25.59
N THR A 200 23.63 -6.60 24.99
CA THR A 200 25.06 -6.88 24.72
C THR A 200 25.31 -7.33 23.29
N GLY A 201 24.28 -7.21 22.43
CA GLY A 201 24.34 -7.58 21.02
C GLY A 201 24.93 -6.48 20.14
N SER A 202 24.96 -6.76 18.83
CA SER A 202 25.29 -5.78 17.80
C SER A 202 24.16 -4.79 17.56
N GLU A 203 24.42 -3.71 16.83
CA GLU A 203 23.40 -2.77 16.39
C GLU A 203 22.17 -3.48 15.78
N PRO A 204 20.95 -3.22 16.29
CA PRO A 204 19.70 -3.72 15.71
C PRO A 204 19.51 -3.29 14.25
N GLY A 205 18.76 -4.05 13.46
CA GLY A 205 18.43 -3.67 12.08
C GLY A 205 17.23 -2.73 11.97
N GLU A 206 16.36 -2.73 12.97
CA GLU A 206 15.09 -2.00 12.99
C GLU A 206 15.32 -0.49 13.17
N ALA A 207 14.49 0.31 12.51
CA ALA A 207 14.68 1.77 12.44
C ALA A 207 14.40 2.49 13.78
N ASN A 208 13.50 1.96 14.61
CA ASN A 208 13.03 2.58 15.85
C ASN A 208 13.77 2.11 17.12
N VAL A 209 14.92 1.44 16.98
CA VAL A 209 15.81 1.13 18.11
C VAL A 209 17.28 1.22 17.69
N THR A 210 18.14 1.62 18.63
CA THR A 210 19.60 1.62 18.43
C THR A 210 20.32 1.13 19.68
N ALA A 211 21.44 0.43 19.51
CA ALA A 211 22.39 0.14 20.59
C ALA A 211 23.45 1.25 20.72
N ASP A 212 23.62 2.08 19.69
CA ASP A 212 24.56 3.20 19.66
C ASP A 212 23.89 4.46 19.08
N PRO A 213 23.50 5.43 19.94
CA PRO A 213 22.98 6.72 19.50
C PRO A 213 23.91 7.49 18.55
N ALA A 214 25.23 7.24 18.58
CA ALA A 214 26.17 7.93 17.70
C ALA A 214 26.07 7.50 16.23
N LEU A 215 25.36 6.41 15.92
CA LEU A 215 25.06 5.99 14.55
C LEU A 215 24.01 6.86 13.87
N GLY A 216 23.27 7.66 14.63
CA GLY A 216 22.39 8.69 14.08
C GLY A 216 21.17 8.19 13.30
N LYS A 217 20.64 7.00 13.62
CA LYS A 217 19.54 6.35 12.89
C LYS A 217 18.34 7.27 12.61
N TRP A 218 18.00 8.14 13.56
CA TRP A 218 16.90 9.10 13.44
C TRP A 218 17.32 10.52 13.80
N ASP A 219 18.60 10.89 13.60
CA ASP A 219 19.10 12.23 13.95
C ASP A 219 18.32 13.37 13.29
N ARG A 220 17.82 13.14 12.08
CA ARG A 220 16.93 14.05 11.34
C ARG A 220 15.63 14.40 12.08
N TRP A 221 15.22 13.59 13.05
CA TRP A 221 14.02 13.79 13.86
C TRP A 221 14.32 14.35 15.26
N LEU A 222 15.58 14.46 15.70
CA LEU A 222 15.88 14.92 17.06
C LEU A 222 15.29 16.30 17.33
N GLY A 223 14.59 16.42 18.47
CA GLY A 223 13.92 17.64 18.87
C GLY A 223 12.56 17.88 18.20
N TYR A 224 12.15 17.02 17.26
CA TYR A 224 10.82 17.10 16.66
C TYR A 224 9.75 16.73 17.68
N THR A 225 8.68 17.52 17.74
CA THR A 225 7.44 17.16 18.43
C THR A 225 6.34 17.15 17.39
N ASP A 226 5.63 16.04 17.29
CA ASP A 226 4.51 15.91 16.35
C ASP A 226 3.37 16.87 16.76
N PRO A 227 3.03 17.87 15.92
CA PRO A 227 1.96 18.80 16.23
C PRO A 227 0.57 18.16 16.20
N ASP A 228 0.40 17.07 15.44
CA ASP A 228 -0.85 16.32 15.33
C ASP A 228 -0.98 15.30 16.50
N ASN A 229 0.15 14.82 17.02
CA ASN A 229 0.23 13.86 18.12
C ASN A 229 1.16 14.28 19.27
N PRO A 230 0.91 15.43 19.93
CA PRO A 230 1.83 15.99 20.94
C PRO A 230 2.00 15.09 22.18
N SER A 231 1.13 14.11 22.37
CA SER A 231 1.21 13.15 23.48
C SER A 231 2.36 12.14 23.38
N ILE A 232 2.96 11.98 22.20
CA ILE A 232 4.18 11.17 21.99
C ILE A 232 5.39 11.83 22.65
N GLY A 233 5.40 13.16 22.68
CA GLY A 233 6.50 13.98 23.15
C GLY A 233 7.57 14.20 22.08
N GLU A 234 8.66 14.82 22.51
CA GLU A 234 9.82 15.13 21.68
C GLU A 234 10.56 13.84 21.27
N ILE A 235 11.07 13.80 20.04
CA ILE A 235 11.91 12.71 19.57
C ILE A 235 13.34 12.90 20.08
N GLY A 236 13.91 11.84 20.64
CA GLY A 236 15.22 11.79 21.29
C GLY A 236 15.79 10.39 21.33
N TYR A 237 16.76 10.16 22.23
CA TYR A 237 17.28 8.83 22.53
C TYR A 237 16.90 8.45 23.96
N TYR A 238 15.81 7.69 24.09
CA TYR A 238 15.30 7.24 25.40
C TYR A 238 15.81 5.83 25.68
N GLU A 239 16.58 5.65 26.75
CA GLU A 239 17.07 4.32 27.12
C GLU A 239 15.90 3.38 27.50
N GLY A 240 16.03 2.12 27.11
CA GLY A 240 15.04 1.07 27.24
C GLY A 240 14.29 0.81 25.92
N GLY A 241 14.32 -0.44 25.47
CA GLY A 241 13.64 -0.89 24.26
C GLY A 241 14.10 -2.30 23.90
N LYS A 242 13.47 -2.94 22.92
CA LYS A 242 13.81 -4.29 22.47
C LYS A 242 13.99 -5.26 23.64
N TYR A 243 13.02 -5.23 24.56
CA TYR A 243 12.91 -6.11 25.73
C TYR A 243 13.88 -5.86 26.89
N VAL A 244 14.82 -4.91 26.77
CA VAL A 244 15.86 -4.65 27.80
C VAL A 244 15.92 -3.19 28.21
N GLU A 245 16.12 -2.96 29.50
CA GLU A 245 16.11 -1.63 30.11
C GLU A 245 17.36 -0.81 29.77
N ASN A 246 18.53 -1.43 29.64
CA ASN A 246 19.81 -0.73 29.45
C ASN A 246 20.48 -1.12 28.12
N GLY A 247 21.19 -0.18 27.50
CA GLY A 247 22.01 -0.42 26.29
C GLY A 247 21.24 -0.49 24.97
N ILE A 248 19.93 -0.21 24.97
CA ILE A 248 19.12 0.04 23.77
C ILE A 248 18.37 1.35 23.99
N TYR A 249 18.23 2.14 22.93
CA TYR A 249 17.50 3.39 22.91
C TYR A 249 16.36 3.32 21.90
N ARG A 250 15.25 3.98 22.22
CA ARG A 250 14.08 4.17 21.36
C ARG A 250 13.87 5.68 21.08
N PRO A 251 13.17 6.05 19.99
CA PRO A 251 13.05 7.43 19.54
C PRO A 251 12.12 8.30 20.38
N SER A 252 11.12 7.72 21.04
CA SER A 252 10.13 8.48 21.81
C SER A 252 9.98 7.96 23.24
N ASN A 253 9.46 8.81 24.13
CA ASN A 253 9.18 8.33 25.48
C ASN A 253 8.13 7.21 25.44
N ASN A 254 7.14 7.29 24.55
CA ASN A 254 6.13 6.27 24.34
C ASN A 254 5.56 6.33 22.92
N SER A 255 5.19 5.18 22.38
CA SER A 255 4.60 5.01 21.04
C SER A 255 3.72 3.76 21.03
N LEU A 256 3.02 3.50 19.92
CA LEU A 256 2.32 2.24 19.70
C LEU A 256 3.22 1.00 19.83
N MET A 257 4.51 1.12 19.47
CA MET A 257 5.47 0.02 19.58
C MET A 257 5.91 -0.24 21.03
N ARG A 258 5.54 0.65 21.97
CA ARG A 258 5.79 0.48 23.41
C ARG A 258 4.51 0.17 24.19
N SER A 259 3.40 0.81 23.85
CA SER A 259 2.13 0.69 24.57
C SER A 259 0.95 0.93 23.63
N LEU A 260 -0.04 0.05 23.69
CA LEU A 260 -1.30 0.20 22.96
C LEU A 260 -2.03 1.50 23.33
N ASN A 261 -2.97 1.93 22.48
CA ASN A 261 -3.72 3.18 22.62
C ASN A 261 -2.84 4.42 22.50
N ARG A 262 -1.86 4.33 21.60
CA ARG A 262 -0.95 5.41 21.23
C ARG A 262 -0.84 5.49 19.71
N PRO A 263 -0.53 6.67 19.16
CA PRO A 263 -0.10 6.76 17.78
C PRO A 263 1.32 6.17 17.63
N LEU A 264 1.73 5.94 16.39
CA LEU A 264 3.13 5.76 16.06
C LEU A 264 3.89 7.06 16.37
N ASP A 265 5.17 6.95 16.72
CA ASP A 265 6.03 8.13 16.71
C ASP A 265 6.51 8.45 15.29
N ALA A 266 7.23 9.56 15.14
CA ALA A 266 7.68 10.04 13.84
C ALA A 266 8.54 9.02 13.09
N VAL A 267 9.41 8.28 13.79
CA VAL A 267 10.30 7.29 13.19
C VAL A 267 9.51 6.07 12.73
N GLY A 268 8.58 5.58 13.56
CA GLY A 268 7.67 4.50 13.20
C GLY A 268 6.78 4.87 12.02
N ARG A 269 6.19 6.07 12.00
CA ARG A 269 5.35 6.56 10.91
C ARG A 269 6.12 6.70 9.60
N GLU A 270 7.32 7.29 9.63
CA GLU A 270 8.17 7.41 8.44
C GLU A 270 8.54 6.04 7.86
N ALA A 271 8.82 5.04 8.71
CA ALA A 271 9.09 3.67 8.27
C ALA A 271 7.88 3.01 7.59
N PHE A 272 6.66 3.29 8.05
CA PHE A 272 5.45 2.86 7.36
C PHE A 272 5.32 3.49 5.97
N ILE A 273 5.53 4.81 5.86
CA ILE A 273 5.48 5.53 4.59
C ILE A 273 6.52 4.97 3.62
N GLU A 274 7.74 4.72 4.10
CA GLU A 274 8.82 4.12 3.29
C GLU A 274 8.40 2.76 2.73
N LYS A 275 7.74 1.93 3.53
CA LYS A 275 7.28 0.60 3.09
C LYS A 275 6.08 0.65 2.17
N ILE A 276 5.20 1.65 2.29
CA ILE A 276 4.13 1.89 1.32
C ILE A 276 4.72 2.24 -0.04
N TYR A 277 5.64 3.22 -0.09
CA TYR A 277 6.30 3.65 -1.33
C TYR A 277 7.35 2.66 -1.86
N ALA A 278 7.64 1.57 -1.13
CA ALA A 278 8.41 0.46 -1.67
C ALA A 278 7.59 -0.39 -2.66
N GLU A 279 6.25 -0.38 -2.52
CA GLU A 279 5.32 -1.17 -3.34
C GLU A 279 4.46 -0.31 -4.28
N VAL A 280 4.58 1.03 -4.17
CA VAL A 280 3.70 1.97 -4.86
C VAL A 280 4.47 3.13 -5.48
N ASP A 281 4.23 3.33 -6.77
CA ASP A 281 4.59 4.49 -7.59
C ASP A 281 3.45 5.54 -7.60
N PRO A 282 3.78 6.85 -7.59
CA PRO A 282 2.82 7.95 -7.70
C PRO A 282 1.87 7.94 -8.92
N LEU A 283 2.25 7.32 -10.04
CA LEU A 283 1.48 7.29 -11.29
C LEU A 283 1.03 5.88 -11.65
N ASP A 284 -0.25 5.74 -12.04
CA ASP A 284 -0.82 4.50 -12.58
C ASP A 284 -0.70 4.42 -14.11
N ALA A 285 -0.76 5.56 -14.81
CA ALA A 285 -0.69 5.63 -16.25
C ALA A 285 -0.27 7.02 -16.75
N TRP A 286 0.05 7.12 -18.04
CA TRP A 286 0.38 8.39 -18.68
C TRP A 286 0.26 8.29 -20.21
N THR A 287 0.27 9.45 -20.87
CA THR A 287 0.33 9.54 -22.34
C THR A 287 1.56 8.82 -22.89
N ASP A 288 1.43 8.05 -23.98
CA ASP A 288 2.55 7.31 -24.57
C ASP A 288 3.78 8.20 -24.83
N THR A 289 4.94 7.80 -24.30
CA THR A 289 6.21 8.53 -24.39
C THR A 289 6.98 8.26 -25.69
N ALA A 290 6.55 7.29 -26.50
CA ALA A 290 7.22 6.94 -27.75
C ALA A 290 7.00 7.98 -28.87
N ALA A 291 5.86 8.66 -28.86
CA ALA A 291 5.55 9.70 -29.86
C ALA A 291 6.19 11.04 -29.49
N THR A 292 6.60 11.81 -30.49
CA THR A 292 6.93 13.22 -30.31
C THR A 292 5.64 14.03 -30.29
N LEU A 293 5.38 14.72 -29.19
CA LEU A 293 4.23 15.59 -29.01
C LEU A 293 4.38 16.87 -29.83
N SER A 294 3.25 17.46 -30.18
CA SER A 294 3.11 18.77 -30.80
C SER A 294 2.33 19.72 -29.89
N MET A 295 2.31 21.01 -30.23
CA MET A 295 1.54 22.01 -29.48
C MET A 295 0.01 21.83 -29.55
N PHE A 296 -0.48 20.88 -30.35
CA PHE A 296 -1.92 20.59 -30.49
C PHE A 296 -2.34 19.31 -29.75
N ASP A 297 -1.37 18.59 -29.17
CA ASP A 297 -1.65 17.39 -28.41
C ASP A 297 -1.97 17.76 -26.95
N ASP A 298 -2.92 17.03 -26.38
CA ASP A 298 -3.14 17.01 -24.95
C ASP A 298 -2.23 15.96 -24.32
N VAL A 299 -1.57 16.30 -23.21
CA VAL A 299 -0.71 15.39 -22.47
C VAL A 299 -1.21 15.26 -21.04
N TRP A 300 -1.22 14.03 -20.54
CA TRP A 300 -1.75 13.69 -19.23
C TRP A 300 -0.93 12.60 -18.54
N VAL A 301 -1.03 12.61 -17.21
CA VAL A 301 -0.64 11.55 -16.29
C VAL A 301 -1.84 11.17 -15.43
N ASP A 302 -1.89 9.93 -14.95
CA ASP A 302 -2.92 9.42 -14.06
C ASP A 302 -2.26 9.11 -12.72
N VAL A 303 -2.57 9.92 -11.70
CA VAL A 303 -2.00 9.78 -10.36
C VAL A 303 -2.80 8.78 -9.55
N ILE A 304 -2.14 8.04 -8.68
CA ILE A 304 -2.79 7.05 -7.81
C ILE A 304 -3.87 7.67 -6.90
N ASP A 305 -3.66 8.91 -6.45
CA ASP A 305 -4.59 9.67 -5.63
C ASP A 305 -4.35 11.18 -5.77
N GLU A 306 -5.30 11.89 -6.39
CA GLU A 306 -5.22 13.34 -6.61
C GLU A 306 -5.20 14.17 -5.32
N SER A 307 -5.59 13.61 -4.17
CA SER A 307 -5.54 14.29 -2.87
C SER A 307 -4.18 14.18 -2.18
N VAL A 308 -3.35 13.23 -2.62
CA VAL A 308 -2.02 12.92 -2.05
C VAL A 308 -0.90 13.34 -3.01
N ILE A 309 -1.07 13.08 -4.30
CA ILE A 309 -0.04 13.28 -5.32
C ILE A 309 -0.26 14.59 -6.07
N ASN A 310 0.71 15.48 -5.96
CA ASN A 310 0.80 16.70 -6.78
C ASN A 310 1.52 16.40 -8.10
N VAL A 311 1.15 17.11 -9.16
CA VAL A 311 1.84 17.05 -10.46
C VAL A 311 2.32 18.44 -10.85
N GLN A 312 3.61 18.52 -11.18
CA GLN A 312 4.28 19.71 -11.70
C GLN A 312 4.79 19.43 -13.11
N TRP A 313 4.64 20.39 -14.03
CA TRP A 313 5.13 20.28 -15.39
C TRP A 313 6.42 21.08 -15.59
N LEU A 314 7.43 20.44 -16.20
CA LEU A 314 8.74 21.02 -16.46
C LEU A 314 9.04 21.02 -17.97
N ILE A 315 9.70 22.09 -18.44
CA ILE A 315 10.23 22.24 -19.79
C ILE A 315 11.76 22.30 -19.72
N ASP A 316 12.42 21.33 -20.34
CA ASP A 316 13.88 21.15 -20.29
C ASP A 316 14.42 21.12 -18.85
N GLY A 317 13.65 20.54 -17.93
CA GLY A 317 13.97 20.44 -16.50
C GLY A 317 13.69 21.72 -15.69
N ILE A 318 13.08 22.74 -16.28
CA ILE A 318 12.70 23.98 -15.61
C ILE A 318 11.19 23.98 -15.34
N ASP A 319 10.78 24.32 -14.13
CA ASP A 319 9.37 24.47 -13.77
C ASP A 319 8.64 25.45 -14.69
N SER A 320 7.54 24.99 -15.30
CA SER A 320 6.67 25.81 -16.14
C SER A 320 5.67 26.65 -15.35
N GLY A 321 5.47 26.36 -14.06
CA GLY A 321 4.41 26.90 -13.21
C GLY A 321 3.04 26.26 -13.44
N MET A 322 2.92 25.33 -14.39
CA MET A 322 1.71 24.56 -14.63
C MET A 322 1.63 23.35 -13.68
N GLN A 323 0.42 23.03 -13.24
CA GLN A 323 0.14 21.95 -12.29
C GLN A 323 -1.06 21.13 -12.72
N GLY A 324 -1.19 19.93 -12.15
CA GLY A 324 -2.33 19.03 -12.34
C GLY A 324 -2.06 17.92 -13.36
N SER A 325 -2.96 16.95 -13.42
CA SER A 325 -2.81 15.69 -14.16
C SER A 325 -2.91 15.83 -15.68
N MET A 326 -3.35 16.98 -16.19
CA MET A 326 -3.48 17.25 -17.63
C MET A 326 -2.86 18.61 -17.96
N LEU A 327 -2.20 18.70 -19.10
CA LEU A 327 -1.59 19.93 -19.60
C LEU A 327 -2.04 20.21 -21.04
N ASP A 328 -2.59 21.40 -21.24
CA ASP A 328 -2.73 22.02 -22.56
C ASP A 328 -1.37 22.61 -22.95
N ILE A 329 -0.68 21.95 -23.89
CA ILE A 329 0.66 22.34 -24.33
C ILE A 329 0.65 23.73 -24.98
N ALA A 330 -0.44 24.11 -25.66
CA ALA A 330 -0.55 25.43 -26.29
C ALA A 330 -0.51 26.56 -25.26
N ALA A 331 -1.02 26.32 -24.04
CA ALA A 331 -1.03 27.30 -22.95
C ALA A 331 0.38 27.65 -22.44
N LEU A 332 1.40 26.83 -22.75
CA LEU A 332 2.80 27.13 -22.39
C LEU A 332 3.39 28.28 -23.19
N GLY A 333 2.82 28.62 -24.37
CA GLY A 333 3.30 29.72 -25.20
C GLY A 333 4.76 29.59 -25.66
N LEU A 334 5.22 28.35 -25.90
CA LEU A 334 6.59 28.07 -26.31
C LEU A 334 6.87 28.59 -27.73
N ALA A 335 8.12 29.01 -27.96
CA ALA A 335 8.60 29.36 -29.29
C ALA A 335 8.88 28.11 -30.13
N ASP A 336 9.10 28.30 -31.43
CA ASP A 336 9.51 27.22 -32.32
C ASP A 336 10.79 26.55 -31.83
N GLY A 337 10.74 25.23 -31.67
CA GLY A 337 11.83 24.49 -31.08
C GLY A 337 11.47 23.06 -30.71
N ASN A 338 12.48 22.33 -30.24
CA ASN A 338 12.30 21.02 -29.64
C ASN A 338 12.62 21.14 -28.14
N TYR A 339 11.77 20.53 -27.32
CA TYR A 339 11.82 20.59 -25.87
C TYR A 339 11.67 19.19 -25.29
N THR A 340 12.12 19.02 -24.05
CA THR A 340 11.73 17.91 -23.19
C THR A 340 10.63 18.38 -22.27
N LEU A 341 9.43 17.83 -22.44
CA LEU A 341 8.33 18.03 -21.49
C LEU A 341 8.42 16.93 -20.43
N THR A 342 8.31 17.29 -19.15
CA THR A 342 8.32 16.32 -18.04
C THR A 342 7.15 16.59 -17.10
N ALA A 343 6.42 15.55 -16.72
CA ALA A 343 5.53 15.58 -15.57
C ALA A 343 6.29 15.00 -14.37
N LYS A 344 6.41 15.77 -13.30
CA LYS A 344 6.92 15.33 -12.00
C LYS A 344 5.73 15.15 -11.05
N ALA A 345 5.41 13.90 -10.73
CA ALA A 345 4.41 13.54 -9.74
C ALA A 345 5.09 13.26 -8.40
N TYR A 346 4.56 13.79 -7.31
CA TYR A 346 5.15 13.59 -5.98
C TYR A 346 4.13 13.71 -4.86
N ASP A 347 4.39 13.05 -3.73
CA ASP A 347 3.55 13.18 -2.53
C ASP A 347 3.64 14.59 -1.93
N ASN A 348 2.50 15.24 -1.70
CA ASN A 348 2.46 16.57 -1.10
C ASN A 348 2.96 16.64 0.36
N LEU A 349 3.27 15.51 1.02
CA LEU A 349 4.05 15.50 2.26
C LEU A 349 5.41 16.20 2.09
N LEU A 350 6.02 16.13 0.90
CA LEU A 350 7.31 16.77 0.62
C LEU A 350 7.24 18.30 0.74
N ASP A 351 6.05 18.89 0.58
CA ASP A 351 5.84 20.33 0.79
C ASP A 351 5.88 20.73 2.28
N SER A 352 5.75 19.75 3.19
CA SER A 352 5.73 19.94 4.65
C SER A 352 6.96 19.38 5.38
N SER A 353 7.85 18.67 4.67
CA SER A 353 9.08 18.10 5.21
C SER A 353 9.96 19.15 5.90
N PHE A 354 10.44 18.82 7.10
CA PHE A 354 11.30 19.68 7.93
C PHE A 354 10.67 21.00 8.41
N THR A 355 9.36 21.19 8.27
CA THR A 355 8.68 22.43 8.68
C THR A 355 8.32 22.47 10.16
N GLY A 356 8.22 21.31 10.82
CA GLY A 356 7.71 21.18 12.19
C GLY A 356 6.19 21.35 12.30
N ASN A 357 5.47 21.46 11.19
CA ASN A 357 4.02 21.64 11.15
C ASN A 357 3.29 20.30 10.87
N THR A 358 1.95 20.35 10.85
CA THR A 358 1.10 19.23 10.41
C THR A 358 1.60 18.67 9.08
N LEU A 359 1.59 17.34 8.95
CA LEU A 359 2.13 16.59 7.80
C LEU A 359 3.66 16.63 7.61
N ASP A 360 4.46 17.15 8.56
CA ASP A 360 5.92 16.92 8.58
C ASP A 360 6.21 15.46 8.99
N TRP A 361 6.00 14.54 8.04
CA TRP A 361 6.02 13.09 8.27
C TRP A 361 7.15 12.39 7.51
N TRP A 362 7.88 13.10 6.66
CA TRP A 362 8.95 12.56 5.82
C TRP A 362 10.20 13.45 5.88
N ARG A 363 11.34 12.87 6.22
CA ARG A 363 12.65 13.54 6.28
C ARG A 363 13.79 12.69 5.69
N LEU A 364 13.45 11.58 5.04
CA LEU A 364 14.37 10.75 4.26
C LEU A 364 14.58 11.34 2.86
N ASP A 365 15.23 10.57 1.99
CA ASP A 365 15.39 10.92 0.58
C ASP A 365 14.03 11.01 -0.14
N ASP A 366 13.82 12.00 -0.99
CA ASP A 366 12.53 12.28 -1.64
C ASP A 366 12.24 11.33 -2.82
N ALA A 367 13.25 10.61 -3.29
CA ALA A 367 13.17 9.79 -4.49
C ALA A 367 12.03 8.74 -4.45
N PRO A 368 11.76 8.01 -3.36
CA PRO A 368 10.66 7.05 -3.30
C PRO A 368 9.27 7.71 -3.42
N LEU A 369 9.14 8.97 -3.02
CA LEU A 369 7.88 9.73 -3.03
C LEU A 369 7.68 10.51 -4.33
N THR A 370 8.57 10.34 -5.32
CA THR A 370 8.60 11.13 -6.55
C THR A 370 8.74 10.23 -7.77
N GLN A 371 7.96 10.51 -8.81
CA GLN A 371 8.09 9.88 -10.13
C GLN A 371 8.11 10.95 -11.21
N SER A 372 8.85 10.70 -12.29
CA SER A 372 8.88 11.61 -13.44
C SER A 372 8.75 10.86 -14.75
N VAL A 373 7.94 11.41 -15.65
CA VAL A 373 7.73 10.90 -16.99
C VAL A 373 8.03 12.03 -17.98
N SER A 374 8.75 11.72 -19.05
CA SER A 374 9.20 12.72 -20.04
C SER A 374 8.80 12.35 -21.46
N TRP A 375 8.50 13.38 -22.25
CA TRP A 375 8.15 13.32 -23.66
C TRP A 375 9.05 14.25 -24.47
N ASN A 376 9.33 13.84 -25.71
CA ASN A 376 9.87 14.76 -26.70
C ASN A 376 8.73 15.65 -27.23
N LEU A 377 8.93 16.96 -27.25
CA LEU A 377 7.96 17.96 -27.73
C LEU A 377 8.58 18.75 -28.88
N SER A 378 7.86 18.86 -30.01
CA SER A 378 8.23 19.70 -31.15
C SER A 378 7.18 20.78 -31.38
N VAL A 379 7.59 22.04 -31.23
CA VAL A 379 6.73 23.21 -31.43
C VAL A 379 7.11 23.84 -32.77
N VAL A 380 6.12 23.98 -33.64
CA VAL A 380 6.26 24.64 -34.94
C VAL A 380 5.15 25.69 -35.04
N ALA A 381 5.52 26.96 -35.18
CA ALA A 381 4.56 28.03 -35.36
C ALA A 381 3.70 27.73 -36.59
N VAL A 382 2.39 27.87 -36.41
CA VAL A 382 1.50 28.01 -37.56
C VAL A 382 1.87 29.34 -38.22
N PRO A 383 2.25 29.36 -39.51
CA PRO A 383 2.45 30.61 -40.21
C PRO A 383 1.16 31.43 -40.09
N GLU A 384 1.26 32.66 -39.56
CA GLU A 384 0.20 33.67 -39.69
C GLU A 384 -0.36 33.58 -41.11
N PRO A 385 -1.70 33.45 -41.32
CA PRO A 385 -2.26 33.38 -42.65
C PRO A 385 -1.83 34.64 -43.41
N GLY A 386 -0.84 34.46 -44.30
CA GLY A 386 -0.22 35.55 -45.01
C GLY A 386 -1.32 36.40 -45.64
N SER A 387 -1.30 37.70 -45.37
CA SER A 387 -2.23 38.64 -45.96
C SER A 387 -2.21 38.43 -47.48
N PHE A 388 -3.23 37.76 -48.02
CA PHE A 388 -3.46 37.70 -49.45
C PHE A 388 -3.74 39.13 -49.90
N ALA A 389 -2.70 39.82 -50.34
CA ALA A 389 -2.84 41.10 -51.01
C ALA A 389 -3.66 40.85 -52.29
N PHE A 390 -4.95 41.19 -52.24
CA PHE A 390 -5.78 41.31 -53.45
C PHE A 390 -5.14 42.37 -54.35
N LEU A 391 -4.35 41.93 -55.33
CA LEU A 391 -3.88 42.78 -56.41
C LEU A 391 -5.09 43.09 -57.31
N VAL A 392 -5.76 44.21 -57.05
CA VAL A 392 -6.79 44.74 -57.94
C VAL A 392 -6.08 45.23 -59.21
N ILE A 393 -6.06 44.39 -60.24
CA ILE A 393 -5.64 44.80 -61.59
C ILE A 393 -6.77 45.67 -62.16
N GLY A 394 -6.57 47.00 -62.11
CA GLY A 394 -7.44 47.97 -62.77
C GLY A 394 -7.37 47.81 -64.28
N LEU A 395 -8.36 47.13 -64.86
CA LEU A 395 -8.62 47.13 -66.30
C LEU A 395 -9.30 48.45 -66.69
N THR A 396 -8.51 49.39 -67.20
CA THR A 396 -9.02 50.59 -67.88
C THR A 396 -9.50 50.19 -69.28
N VAL A 397 -10.82 50.16 -69.48
CA VAL A 397 -11.43 49.97 -70.79
C VAL A 397 -11.77 51.34 -71.40
N PRO A 398 -11.24 51.70 -72.58
CA PRO A 398 -11.61 52.96 -73.23
C PRO A 398 -13.00 52.83 -73.88
N ILE A 399 -13.92 53.70 -73.49
CA ILE A 399 -15.25 53.84 -74.09
C ILE A 399 -15.10 54.52 -75.45
N ALA A 400 -15.28 53.75 -76.52
CA ALA A 400 -15.39 54.27 -77.89
C ALA A 400 -16.80 54.80 -78.14
N ILE A 401 -16.90 56.10 -78.38
CA ILE A 401 -18.11 56.82 -78.78
C ILE A 401 -18.55 56.34 -80.16
N ARG A 402 -19.81 55.89 -80.30
CA ARG A 402 -20.46 55.69 -81.61
C ARG A 402 -21.75 56.49 -81.68
N ARG A 403 -21.69 57.61 -82.41
CA ARG A 403 -22.86 58.37 -82.87
C ARG A 403 -23.76 57.51 -83.75
N ARG A 404 -25.08 57.60 -83.56
CA ARG A 404 -26.04 57.38 -84.65
C ARG A 404 -27.18 58.39 -84.60
N ARG A 405 -27.37 59.05 -85.74
CA ARG A 405 -28.45 59.98 -86.09
C ARG A 405 -29.78 59.21 -86.21
N ARG A 406 -30.85 59.72 -85.60
CA ARG A 406 -31.93 60.47 -86.29
C ARG A 406 -32.67 61.30 -85.27
#